data_AF-A0A7U9TGX6-F1
#
_entry.id   AF-A0A7U9TGX6-F1
#
_cell.length_a   1.000
_cell.length_b   1.000
_cell.length_c   1.000
_cell.angle_alpha   90.00
_cell.angle_beta   90.00
_cell.angle_gamma   90.00
#
_symmetry.space_group_name_H-M   'P 1'
#
loop_
_entity.id
_entity.type
_entity.pdbx_description
1 polymer ?
#
loop_
_entity_poly.entity_id
_entity_poly.type
_entity_poly.pdbx_seq_one_letter_code
_entity_poly.pdbx_strand_id
1 'polypeptide(L)'
;MNTYRKSLVIQLLMFVVFFVMGANVIISFYVVDTFPAYTYVILGVLVLFGVFGYLYYKRSSNEIAVITPKEFKTLKRLLYSYLFIYIGEMLASGLESLPKDIVAIVFGSLLCIIAIVGVVIQYKILEHK
;
A
#
# COMPACT_ATOMS: atom_id res chain seq x y z
N MET A 1 9.41 -6.57 21.13
CA MET A 1 7.96 -6.87 21.23
C MET A 1 7.72 -8.15 20.43
N ASN A 2 7.11 -9.14 21.05
CA ASN A 2 6.85 -10.42 20.38
C ASN A 2 5.60 -10.27 19.52
N THR A 3 5.68 -10.65 18.25
CA THR A 3 4.56 -10.57 17.32
C THR A 3 4.58 -11.79 16.41
N TYR A 4 3.40 -12.29 16.04
CA TYR A 4 3.32 -13.44 15.13
C TYR A 4 3.86 -13.06 13.76
N ARG A 5 4.71 -13.92 13.17
CA ARG A 5 5.24 -13.77 11.81
C ARG A 5 4.13 -13.60 10.78
N LYS A 6 3.01 -14.29 10.99
CA LYS A 6 1.77 -14.11 10.24
C LYS A 6 1.24 -12.67 10.19
N SER A 7 1.31 -11.94 11.30
CA SER A 7 0.90 -10.54 11.36
C SER A 7 1.82 -9.66 10.52
N LEU A 8 3.14 -9.92 10.57
CA LEU A 8 4.12 -9.23 9.72
C LEU A 8 3.87 -9.49 8.22
N VAL A 9 3.49 -10.72 7.87
CA VAL A 9 3.12 -11.08 6.50
C VAL A 9 1.87 -10.35 6.03
N ILE A 10 0.83 -10.28 6.85
CA ILE A 10 -0.38 -9.50 6.53
C ILE A 10 0.00 -8.03 6.30
N GLN A 11 0.83 -7.47 7.17
CA GLN A 11 1.24 -6.07 7.06
C GLN A 11 2.09 -5.81 5.79
N LEU A 12 2.96 -6.74 5.39
CA LEU A 12 3.66 -6.68 4.11
C LEU A 12 2.65 -6.63 2.95
N LEU A 13 1.65 -7.51 2.98
CA LEU A 13 0.61 -7.57 1.96
C LEU A 13 -0.16 -6.25 1.85
N MET A 14 -0.51 -5.64 2.99
CA MET A 14 -1.17 -4.33 3.01
C MET A 14 -0.34 -3.25 2.33
N PHE A 15 0.97 -3.19 2.56
CA PHE A 15 1.83 -2.21 1.88
C PHE A 15 1.89 -2.44 0.37
N VAL A 16 1.85 -3.68 -0.09
CA VAL A 16 1.75 -3.97 -1.53
C VAL A 16 0.41 -3.50 -2.10
N VAL A 17 -0.70 -3.72 -1.39
CA VAL A 17 -2.02 -3.19 -1.79
C VAL A 17 -2.01 -1.66 -1.82
N PHE A 18 -1.38 -1.00 -0.84
CA PHE A 18 -1.21 0.45 -0.82
C PHE A 18 -0.38 0.96 -1.99
N PHE A 19 0.63 0.21 -2.43
CA PHE A 19 1.37 0.55 -3.63
C PHE A 19 0.48 0.48 -4.87
N VAL A 20 -0.31 -0.59 -5.02
CA VAL A 20 -1.29 -0.73 -6.12
C VAL A 20 -2.30 0.41 -6.10
N MET A 21 -2.81 0.79 -4.92
CA MET A 21 -3.74 1.92 -4.80
C MET A 21 -3.08 3.25 -5.17
N GLY A 22 -1.84 3.50 -4.73
CA GLY A 22 -1.10 4.71 -5.08
C GLY A 22 -0.81 4.81 -6.58
N ALA A 23 -0.44 3.68 -7.21
CA ALA A 23 -0.27 3.61 -8.66
C ALA A 23 -1.59 3.81 -9.39
N ASN A 24 -2.69 3.27 -8.85
CA ASN A 24 -4.02 3.45 -9.41
C ASN A 24 -4.45 4.92 -9.44
N VAL A 25 -4.12 5.73 -8.43
CA VAL A 25 -4.40 7.19 -8.45
C VAL A 25 -3.81 7.86 -9.69
N ILE A 26 -2.57 7.49 -10.05
CA ILE A 26 -1.90 8.04 -11.24
C ILE A 26 -2.55 7.49 -12.51
N ILE A 27 -2.68 6.18 -12.61
CA ILE A 27 -3.10 5.51 -13.86
C ILE A 27 -4.57 5.79 -14.17
N SER A 28 -5.44 5.82 -13.16
CA SER A 28 -6.87 6.09 -13.36
C SER A 28 -7.09 7.44 -14.02
N PHE A 29 -6.30 8.45 -13.67
CA PHE A 29 -6.42 9.78 -14.27
C PHE A 29 -6.23 9.74 -15.79
N TYR A 30 -5.32 8.91 -16.31
CA TYR A 30 -5.03 8.84 -17.75
C TYR A 30 -5.90 7.83 -18.51
N VAL A 31 -6.36 6.78 -17.83
CA VAL A 31 -6.91 5.59 -18.51
C VAL A 31 -8.42 5.48 -18.41
N VAL A 32 -9.07 6.05 -17.37
CA VAL A 32 -10.50 5.83 -17.13
C VAL A 32 -11.38 6.35 -18.27
N ASP A 33 -11.04 7.50 -18.85
CA ASP A 33 -11.84 8.10 -19.93
C ASP A 33 -11.68 7.34 -21.25
N THR A 34 -10.54 6.68 -21.45
CA THR A 34 -10.21 5.97 -22.69
C THR A 34 -10.60 4.49 -22.64
N PHE A 35 -10.60 3.90 -21.43
CA PHE A 35 -10.87 2.48 -21.22
C PHE A 35 -11.77 2.28 -19.98
N PRO A 36 -13.10 2.34 -20.15
CA PRO A 36 -14.06 2.19 -19.04
C PRO A 36 -13.95 0.86 -18.31
N ALA A 37 -13.40 -0.17 -18.96
CA ALA A 37 -13.17 -1.48 -18.37
C ALA A 37 -11.94 -1.51 -17.41
N TYR A 38 -11.17 -0.43 -17.32
CA TYR A 38 -10.03 -0.29 -16.43
C TYR A 38 -10.38 -0.62 -14.96
N THR A 39 -11.53 -0.17 -14.49
CA THR A 39 -11.98 -0.44 -13.11
C THR A 39 -12.15 -1.94 -12.85
N TYR A 40 -12.64 -2.71 -13.82
CA TYR A 40 -12.74 -4.18 -13.70
C TYR A 40 -11.37 -4.85 -13.71
N VAL A 41 -10.41 -4.32 -14.46
CA VAL A 41 -9.02 -4.83 -14.46
C VAL A 41 -8.39 -4.63 -13.08
N ILE A 42 -8.51 -3.42 -12.51
CA ILE A 42 -7.98 -3.13 -11.17
C ILE A 42 -8.66 -3.98 -10.09
N LEU A 43 -9.99 -4.15 -10.18
CA LEU A 43 -10.70 -5.05 -9.28
C LEU A 43 -10.16 -6.49 -9.38
N GLY A 44 -9.93 -6.98 -10.60
CA GLY A 44 -9.31 -8.28 -10.83
C GLY A 44 -7.92 -8.39 -10.19
N VAL A 45 -7.07 -7.37 -10.34
CA VAL A 45 -5.75 -7.32 -9.70
C VAL A 45 -5.86 -7.37 -8.17
N LEU A 46 -6.77 -6.60 -7.59
CA LEU A 46 -7.00 -6.59 -6.13
C LEU A 46 -7.51 -7.94 -5.61
N VAL A 47 -8.44 -8.57 -6.32
CA VAL A 47 -8.95 -9.91 -5.98
C VAL A 47 -7.83 -10.95 -6.06
N LEU A 48 -7.03 -10.94 -7.13
CA LEU A 48 -5.87 -11.82 -7.25
C LEU A 48 -4.90 -11.61 -6.08
N PHE A 49 -4.58 -10.36 -5.74
CA PHE A 49 -3.75 -10.06 -4.57
C PHE A 49 -4.35 -10.58 -3.26
N GLY A 50 -5.68 -10.46 -3.08
CA GLY A 50 -6.38 -11.02 -1.93
C GLY A 50 -6.27 -12.54 -1.85
N VAL A 51 -6.47 -13.24 -2.99
CA VAL A 51 -6.38 -14.70 -3.08
C VAL A 51 -4.94 -15.18 -2.85
N PHE A 52 -3.97 -14.62 -3.56
CA PHE A 52 -2.55 -14.96 -3.38
C PHE A 52 -2.06 -14.62 -1.98
N GLY A 53 -2.49 -13.49 -1.43
CA GLY A 53 -2.18 -13.08 -0.08
C GLY A 53 -2.73 -14.04 0.97
N TYR A 54 -3.96 -14.51 0.80
CA TYR A 54 -4.54 -15.54 1.65
C TYR A 54 -3.78 -16.87 1.56
N LEU A 55 -3.43 -17.32 0.35
CA LEU A 55 -2.65 -18.54 0.15
C LEU A 55 -1.26 -18.44 0.81
N TYR A 56 -0.61 -17.28 0.69
CA TYR A 56 0.67 -17.00 1.32
C TYR A 56 0.55 -16.96 2.85
N TYR A 57 -0.49 -16.31 3.38
CA TYR A 57 -0.80 -16.29 4.81
C TYR A 57 -1.02 -17.70 5.37
N LYS A 58 -1.76 -18.55 4.65
CA LYS A 58 -2.04 -19.94 5.07
C LYS A 58 -0.76 -20.77 5.19
N ARG A 59 0.25 -20.51 4.36
CA ARG A 59 1.56 -21.18 4.39
C ARG A 59 2.52 -20.60 5.41
N SER A 60 2.25 -19.41 5.96
CA SER A 60 3.15 -18.76 6.92
C SER A 60 3.14 -19.49 8.27
N SER A 61 4.32 -19.65 8.87
CA SER A 61 4.49 -20.29 10.18
C SER A 61 3.92 -19.43 11.32
N ASN A 62 3.42 -20.07 12.37
CA ASN A 62 2.96 -19.41 13.61
C ASN A 62 4.12 -18.95 14.52
N GLU A 63 5.36 -18.98 14.01
CA GLU A 63 6.54 -18.51 14.71
C GLU A 63 6.38 -17.09 15.26
N ILE A 64 6.95 -16.90 16.44
CA ILE A 64 7.02 -15.61 17.11
C ILE A 64 8.24 -14.88 16.56
N ALA A 65 7.99 -13.84 15.76
CA ALA A 65 9.01 -12.90 15.32
C ALA A 65 9.17 -11.79 16.36
N VAL A 66 10.40 -11.50 16.75
CA VAL A 66 10.67 -10.41 17.69
C VAL A 66 10.85 -9.12 16.90
N ILE A 67 9.95 -8.14 17.06
CA ILE A 67 10.08 -6.81 16.43
C ILE A 67 10.68 -5.84 17.43
N THR A 68 11.61 -4.99 17.02
CA THR A 68 12.12 -3.92 17.87
C THR A 68 11.11 -2.78 18.00
N PRO A 69 11.07 -2.08 19.16
CA PRO A 69 10.17 -0.93 19.33
C PRO A 69 10.38 0.18 18.28
N LYS A 70 11.62 0.32 17.80
CA LYS A 70 11.99 1.28 16.74
C LYS A 70 11.32 0.91 15.42
N GLU A 71 11.42 -0.34 14.98
CA GLU A 71 10.77 -0.84 13.75
C GLU A 71 9.25 -0.65 13.81
N PHE A 72 8.63 -1.02 14.92
CA PHE A 72 7.19 -0.87 15.10
C PHE A 72 6.74 0.60 15.02
N LYS A 73 7.50 1.52 15.63
CA LYS A 73 7.23 2.97 15.57
C LYS A 73 7.40 3.50 14.14
N THR A 74 8.41 3.05 13.41
CA THR A 74 8.64 3.42 12.00
C THR A 74 7.50 2.94 11.12
N LEU A 75 7.07 1.69 11.25
CA LEU A 75 5.94 1.14 10.49
C LEU A 75 4.64 1.88 10.76
N LYS A 76 4.33 2.17 12.04
CA LYS A 76 3.19 3.01 12.40
C LYS A 76 3.26 4.38 11.76
N ARG A 77 4.43 5.03 11.80
CA ARG A 77 4.62 6.34 11.17
C ARG A 77 4.36 6.28 9.67
N LEU A 78 4.88 5.26 8.97
CA LEU A 78 4.64 5.08 7.53
C LEU A 78 3.15 4.89 7.21
N LEU A 79 2.45 4.08 8.00
CA LEU A 79 1.00 3.88 7.87
C LEU A 79 0.23 5.19 8.05
N TYR A 80 0.55 5.97 9.10
CA TYR A 80 -0.10 7.27 9.31
C TYR A 80 0.25 8.26 8.21
N SER A 81 1.52 8.35 7.79
CA SER A 81 1.94 9.22 6.70
C SER A 81 1.22 8.87 5.39
N TYR A 82 1.08 7.58 5.06
CA TYR A 82 0.31 7.14 3.89
C TYR A 82 -1.14 7.63 3.99
N LEU A 83 -1.79 7.39 5.14
CA LEU A 83 -3.18 7.82 5.36
C LEU A 83 -3.35 9.34 5.22
N PHE A 84 -2.45 10.13 5.82
CA PHE A 84 -2.50 11.59 5.72
C PHE A 84 -2.33 12.09 4.30
N ILE A 85 -1.41 11.53 3.53
CA ILE A 85 -1.22 11.88 2.12
C ILE A 85 -2.45 11.48 1.30
N TYR A 86 -3.03 10.31 1.57
CA TYR A 86 -4.22 9.86 0.87
C TYR A 86 -5.44 10.74 1.16
N ILE A 87 -5.65 11.14 2.41
CA ILE A 87 -6.70 12.12 2.76
C ILE A 87 -6.44 13.45 2.06
N GLY A 88 -5.18 13.91 2.04
CA GLY A 88 -4.78 15.12 1.33
C GLY A 88 -5.07 15.04 -0.18
N GLU A 89 -4.80 13.90 -0.79
CA GLU A 89 -5.12 13.60 -2.19
C GLU A 89 -6.62 13.70 -2.44
N MET A 90 -7.44 13.01 -1.64
CA MET A 90 -8.90 13.04 -1.79
C MET A 90 -9.47 14.45 -1.68
N LEU A 91 -8.96 15.25 -0.72
CA LEU A 91 -9.37 16.64 -0.55
C LEU A 91 -8.92 17.51 -1.73
N ALA A 92 -7.68 17.35 -2.19
CA ALA A 92 -7.13 18.12 -3.31
C ALA A 92 -7.82 17.77 -4.64
N SER A 93 -8.07 16.50 -4.89
CA SER A 93 -8.77 15.98 -6.09
C SER A 93 -10.23 16.43 -6.16
N GLY A 94 -10.84 16.75 -5.01
CA GLY A 94 -12.20 17.32 -4.92
C GLY A 94 -12.29 18.82 -5.19
N LEU A 95 -11.16 19.54 -5.24
CA LEU A 95 -11.14 20.99 -5.52
C LEU A 95 -11.09 21.23 -7.03
N GLU A 96 -12.13 21.87 -7.60
CA GLU A 96 -12.20 22.19 -9.03
C GLU A 96 -11.10 23.16 -9.50
N SER A 97 -10.52 23.92 -8.57
CA SER A 97 -9.46 24.91 -8.86
C SER A 97 -8.08 24.32 -9.05
N LEU A 98 -7.87 23.03 -8.75
CA LEU A 98 -6.56 22.39 -8.87
C LEU A 98 -6.46 21.55 -10.15
N PRO A 99 -5.31 21.59 -10.85
CA PRO A 99 -5.04 20.69 -11.96
C PRO A 99 -4.99 19.25 -11.46
N LYS A 100 -6.03 18.47 -11.80
CA LYS A 100 -6.21 17.08 -11.34
C LYS A 100 -5.07 16.16 -11.77
N ASP A 101 -4.42 16.47 -12.88
CA ASP A 101 -3.22 15.80 -13.38
C ASP A 101 -2.05 15.97 -12.41
N ILE A 102 -1.77 17.20 -11.99
CA ILE A 102 -0.67 17.49 -11.05
C ILE A 102 -0.96 16.83 -9.69
N VAL A 103 -2.21 16.91 -9.21
CA VAL A 103 -2.61 16.28 -7.95
C VAL A 103 -2.40 14.77 -8.02
N ALA A 104 -2.90 14.10 -9.08
CA ALA A 104 -2.76 12.66 -9.24
C ALA A 104 -1.30 12.22 -9.31
N ILE A 105 -0.45 12.92 -10.07
CA ILE A 105 0.98 12.58 -10.19
C ILE A 105 1.69 12.78 -8.85
N VAL A 106 1.53 13.94 -8.21
CA VAL A 106 2.26 14.29 -6.99
C VAL A 106 1.86 13.37 -5.84
N PHE A 107 0.56 13.28 -5.55
CA PHE A 107 0.07 12.47 -4.45
C PHE A 107 0.22 10.98 -4.73
N GLY A 108 -0.09 10.51 -5.94
CA GLY A 108 0.11 9.12 -6.35
C GLY A 108 1.57 8.69 -6.21
N SER A 109 2.52 9.54 -6.62
CA SER A 109 3.96 9.25 -6.46
C SER A 109 4.37 9.18 -4.99
N LEU A 110 3.91 10.12 -4.17
CA LEU A 110 4.19 10.11 -2.72
C LEU A 110 3.64 8.85 -2.05
N LEU A 111 2.41 8.45 -2.38
CA LEU A 111 1.80 7.22 -1.88
C LEU A 111 2.60 5.97 -2.30
N CYS A 112 3.04 5.92 -3.55
CA CYS A 112 3.89 4.84 -4.06
C CYS A 112 5.22 4.76 -3.31
N ILE A 113 5.90 5.90 -3.11
CA ILE A 113 7.18 5.96 -2.39
C ILE A 113 7.01 5.45 -0.95
N ILE A 114 6.00 5.91 -0.23
CA ILE A 114 5.76 5.46 1.15
C ILE A 114 5.47 3.96 1.18
N ALA A 115 4.66 3.47 0.25
CA ALA A 115 4.33 2.05 0.16
C ALA A 115 5.58 1.20 -0.12
N ILE A 116 6.43 1.59 -1.08
CA ILE A 116 7.70 0.91 -1.39
C ILE A 116 8.62 0.88 -0.15
N VAL A 117 8.79 2.02 0.53
CA VAL A 117 9.59 2.08 1.76
C VAL A 117 9.03 1.14 2.83
N GLY A 118 7.71 1.09 2.97
CA GLY A 118 7.02 0.14 3.85
C GLY A 118 7.31 -1.32 3.49
N VAL A 119 7.20 -1.68 2.21
CA VAL A 119 7.53 -3.02 1.71
C VAL A 119 8.99 -3.39 2.02
N VAL A 120 9.94 -2.51 1.72
CA VAL A 120 11.38 -2.77 1.92
C VAL A 120 11.70 -2.98 3.39
N ILE A 121 11.19 -2.13 4.28
CA ILE A 121 11.41 -2.26 5.72
C ILE A 121 10.78 -3.56 6.24
N GLN A 122 9.55 -3.85 5.83
CA GLN A 122 8.83 -5.03 6.27
C GLN A 122 9.49 -6.33 5.77
N TYR A 123 9.97 -6.33 4.52
CA TYR A 123 10.71 -7.45 3.95
C TYR A 123 12.01 -7.70 4.72
N LYS A 124 12.78 -6.65 5.02
CA LYS A 124 13.99 -6.78 5.84
C LYS A 124 13.70 -7.36 7.22
N ILE A 125 12.60 -6.96 7.87
CA ILE A 125 12.20 -7.52 9.18
C ILE A 125 11.87 -9.02 9.07
N LEU A 126 11.28 -9.45 7.96
CA LEU A 126 10.89 -10.84 7.68
C LEU A 126 12.06 -11.74 7.23
N GLU A 127 13.11 -11.18 6.63
CA GLU A 127 14.30 -11.90 6.18
C GLU A 127 15.35 -12.06 7.29
N HIS A 128 15.47 -11.05 8.17
CA HIS A 128 16.47 -11.03 9.22
C HIS A 128 16.12 -11.92 10.44
N LYS A 129 14.93 -12.54 10.45
CA LYS A 129 14.37 -13.33 11.58
C LYS A 129 13.48 -14.47 11.10
#